data_AF-A0A9R1FLW8-F1
#
_entry.id   AF-A0A9R1FLW8-F1
#
_cell.length_a   1.000
_cell.length_b   1.000
_cell.length_c   1.000
_cell.angle_alpha   90.00
_cell.angle_beta   90.00
_cell.angle_gamma   90.00
#
_symmetry.space_group_name_H-M   'P 1'
#
loop_
_entity.id
_entity.type
_entity.pdbx_description
1 polymer ?
#
loop_
_entity_poly.entity_id
_entity_poly.type
_entity_poly.pdbx_seq_one_letter_code
_entity_poly.pdbx_strand_id
1 'polypeptide(L)'
;MAAVCTSWRSAAAASGVPRSGTPWLVSRESEPLTKTKGSEFRNVLDPDKIHMVSYPQGRRNLSWCGASHGWLIASDELSNLLICNPFTLAMIPLPPITDLECVEGVYDNDRSIAGYYYGNSDKLISPPDYIGRWFYQKVVLSSDPSPSHGGGDYIAMAIYGNNQVSFARARENSWRHGTALSEMGKDSYADCVYHNGRFYTVTMCGVVETWDLNKEPAHEPNKQVIIAGGDGRYRRILTRFLVSTPWGCLLQIRTQRRNDHPRKVMVDVFERTWA
;
A
#
# COMPACT_ATOMS: atom_id res chain seq x y z
N MET A 1 19.42 16.73 -0.36
CA MET A 1 18.02 16.29 -0.31
C MET A 1 17.93 15.10 0.63
N ALA A 2 17.12 15.16 1.68
CA ALA A 2 16.90 13.98 2.50
C ALA A 2 15.78 13.16 1.85
N ALA A 3 16.06 11.91 1.52
CA ALA A 3 15.10 10.98 0.91
C ALA A 3 13.97 10.54 1.88
N VAL A 4 13.83 11.20 3.03
CA VAL A 4 13.01 10.78 4.18
C VAL A 4 12.32 11.99 4.82
N CYS A 5 11.07 11.81 5.28
CA CYS A 5 10.33 12.87 5.97
C CYS A 5 11.02 13.27 7.29
N THR A 6 10.70 14.46 7.81
CA THR A 6 11.29 15.00 9.05
C THR A 6 11.03 14.12 10.27
N SER A 7 9.82 13.54 10.37
CA SER A 7 9.46 12.58 11.42
C SER A 7 10.38 11.36 11.42
N TRP A 8 10.59 10.75 10.24
CA TRP A 8 11.46 9.59 10.08
C TRP A 8 12.93 9.94 10.38
N ARG A 9 13.37 11.14 9.99
CA ARG A 9 14.71 11.64 10.30
C ARG A 9 14.95 11.77 11.81
N SER A 10 13.97 12.27 12.56
CA SER A 10 14.07 12.42 14.02
C SER A 10 14.04 11.08 14.73
N ALA A 11 13.12 10.18 14.35
CA ALA A 11 13.00 8.85 14.94
C ALA A 11 14.25 7.99 14.68
N ALA A 12 14.78 8.01 13.44
CA ALA A 12 16.00 7.30 13.08
C ALA A 12 17.20 7.75 13.94
N ALA A 13 17.37 9.07 14.12
CA ALA A 13 18.44 9.62 14.95
C ALA A 13 18.32 9.20 16.43
N ALA A 14 17.09 9.19 16.97
CA ALA A 14 16.82 8.72 18.34
C ALA A 14 17.13 7.22 18.51
N SER A 15 16.91 6.41 17.47
CA SER A 15 17.25 4.98 17.45
C SER A 15 18.73 4.70 17.08
N GLY A 16 19.58 5.73 17.06
CA GLY A 16 21.01 5.57 16.76
C GLY A 16 21.33 5.29 15.29
N VAL A 17 20.37 5.43 14.38
CA VAL A 17 20.57 5.25 12.94
C VAL A 17 21.23 6.51 12.36
N PRO A 18 22.44 6.42 11.78
CA PRO A 18 23.16 7.58 11.28
C PRO A 18 22.38 8.26 10.15
N ARG A 19 22.51 9.59 10.06
CA ARG A 19 21.96 10.35 8.93
C ARG A 19 22.56 9.82 7.63
N SER A 20 21.68 9.29 6.79
CA SER A 20 22.01 8.89 5.43
C SER A 20 21.42 9.91 4.46
N GLY A 21 22.25 10.38 3.53
CA GLY A 21 21.77 11.14 2.36
C GLY A 21 21.08 10.25 1.32
N THR A 22 21.11 8.93 1.53
CA THR A 22 20.66 7.91 0.57
C THR A 22 19.48 7.10 1.14
N PRO A 23 18.60 6.57 0.27
CA PRO A 23 17.48 5.74 0.69
C PRO A 23 17.96 4.46 1.40
N TRP A 24 17.14 3.96 2.30
CA TRP A 24 17.33 2.66 2.92
C TRP A 24 16.47 1.62 2.20
N LEU A 25 17.07 0.47 1.90
CA LEU A 25 16.34 -0.70 1.42
C LEU A 25 15.88 -1.50 2.64
N VAL A 26 14.59 -1.82 2.71
CA VAL A 26 14.04 -2.70 3.75
C VAL A 26 13.87 -4.10 3.16
N SER A 27 14.59 -5.07 3.72
CA SER A 27 14.43 -6.49 3.39
C SER A 27 13.92 -7.29 4.58
N ARG A 28 13.18 -8.35 4.29
CA ARG A 28 12.84 -9.40 5.25
C ARG A 28 13.87 -10.52 5.08
N GLU A 29 14.52 -10.95 6.15
CA GLU A 29 15.35 -12.16 6.11
C GLU A 29 14.50 -13.34 5.63
N SER A 30 15.01 -14.09 4.64
CA SER A 30 14.28 -15.20 4.03
C SER A 30 14.36 -16.51 4.81
N GLU A 31 15.27 -16.68 5.77
CA GLU A 31 15.48 -17.94 6.52
C GLU A 31 16.12 -17.65 7.90
N PRO A 32 15.66 -18.28 9.01
CA PRO A 32 16.12 -17.95 10.36
C PRO A 32 17.33 -18.80 10.78
N LEU A 33 18.53 -18.22 10.81
CA LEU A 33 19.64 -18.80 11.57
C LEU A 33 19.65 -18.33 13.04
N THR A 34 18.91 -17.27 13.38
CA THR A 34 18.82 -16.76 14.77
C THR A 34 17.40 -16.33 15.12
N LYS A 35 17.04 -16.47 16.40
CA LYS A 35 15.66 -16.40 16.94
C LYS A 35 15.01 -15.00 16.92
N THR A 36 15.65 -13.99 16.33
CA THR A 36 15.16 -12.60 16.28
C THR A 36 14.69 -12.26 14.88
N LYS A 37 13.39 -12.44 14.63
CA LYS A 37 12.73 -11.96 13.40
C LYS A 37 12.64 -10.43 13.43
N GLY A 38 13.43 -9.76 12.61
CA GLY A 38 13.40 -8.31 12.41
C GLY A 38 13.39 -7.92 10.94
N SER A 39 13.33 -6.62 10.66
CA SER A 39 13.58 -6.09 9.32
C SER A 39 15.01 -5.56 9.22
N GLU A 40 15.67 -5.92 8.13
CA GLU A 40 16.97 -5.41 7.76
C GLU A 40 16.81 -4.09 7.01
N PHE A 41 17.51 -3.05 7.46
CA PHE A 41 17.63 -1.78 6.76
C PHE A 41 19.05 -1.66 6.22
N ARG A 42 19.20 -1.72 4.89
CA ARG A 42 20.49 -1.65 4.19
C ARG A 42 20.66 -0.31 3.50
N ASN A 43 21.85 0.28 3.58
CA ASN A 43 22.13 1.48 2.82
C ASN A 43 22.33 1.11 1.34
N VAL A 44 21.68 1.82 0.43
CA VAL A 44 21.79 1.53 -1.01
C VAL A 44 23.20 1.77 -1.57
N LEU A 45 23.97 2.71 -0.99
CA LEU A 45 25.34 3.01 -1.43
C LEU A 45 26.41 2.30 -0.61
N ASP A 46 26.04 1.71 0.52
CA ASP A 46 26.95 0.99 1.43
C ASP A 46 26.26 -0.28 1.94
N PRO A 47 26.24 -1.36 1.13
CA PRO A 47 25.47 -2.57 1.41
C PRO A 47 25.88 -3.29 2.72
N ASP A 48 27.10 -3.03 3.19
CA ASP A 48 27.65 -3.58 4.43
C ASP A 48 27.09 -2.87 5.67
N LYS A 49 26.52 -1.68 5.49
CA LYS A 49 25.83 -0.95 6.56
C LYS A 49 24.40 -1.44 6.74
N ILE A 50 24.27 -2.44 7.62
CA ILE A 50 23.01 -3.09 7.98
C ILE A 50 22.56 -2.58 9.35
N HIS A 51 21.31 -2.15 9.44
CA HIS A 51 20.63 -1.87 10.72
C HIS A 51 19.47 -2.84 10.93
N MET A 52 19.49 -3.55 12.06
CA MET A 52 18.42 -4.46 12.43
C MET A 52 17.38 -3.74 13.29
N VAL A 53 16.13 -3.78 12.83
CA VAL A 53 14.99 -3.34 13.63
C VAL A 53 14.22 -4.57 14.08
N SER A 54 14.18 -4.78 15.40
CA SER A 54 13.39 -5.85 16.01
C SER A 54 11.96 -5.35 16.25
N TYR A 55 10.97 -6.12 15.79
CA TYR A 55 9.57 -5.85 16.12
C TYR A 55 9.25 -6.36 17.54
N PRO A 56 8.35 -5.70 18.28
CA PRO A 56 7.98 -6.13 19.62
C PRO A 56 7.44 -7.57 19.59
N GLN A 57 7.76 -8.33 20.64
CA GLN A 57 7.45 -9.76 20.74
C GLN A 57 5.94 -9.98 20.58
N GLY A 58 5.54 -10.75 19.56
CA GLY A 58 4.14 -11.19 19.39
C GLY A 58 3.65 -11.26 17.95
N ARG A 59 4.21 -10.49 17.01
CA ARG A 59 3.81 -10.51 15.59
C ARG A 59 4.93 -11.10 14.75
N ARG A 60 4.87 -12.40 14.51
CA ARG A 60 5.99 -13.17 13.94
C ARG A 60 5.91 -13.29 12.41
N ASN A 61 4.81 -12.89 11.80
CA ASN A 61 4.56 -13.00 10.36
C ASN A 61 3.83 -11.76 9.78
N LEU A 62 4.57 -10.67 9.56
CA LEU A 62 4.04 -9.49 8.86
C LEU A 62 4.30 -9.57 7.35
N SER A 63 3.28 -9.26 6.53
CA SER A 63 3.42 -9.15 5.08
C SER A 63 3.34 -7.69 4.66
N TRP A 64 4.45 -7.16 4.12
CA TRP A 64 4.56 -5.75 3.74
C TRP A 64 3.74 -5.46 2.48
N CYS A 65 2.86 -4.47 2.57
CA CYS A 65 2.00 -4.06 1.46
C CYS A 65 2.03 -2.55 1.21
N GLY A 66 2.83 -1.78 1.95
CA GLY A 66 2.97 -0.35 1.68
C GLY A 66 4.05 0.34 2.51
N ALA A 67 4.41 1.53 2.07
CA ALA A 67 5.21 2.47 2.83
C ALA A 67 4.72 3.89 2.50
N SER A 68 4.51 4.72 3.52
CA SER A 68 4.02 6.10 3.35
C SER A 68 4.48 6.96 4.53
N HIS A 69 4.94 8.18 4.25
CA HIS A 69 5.35 9.15 5.28
C HIS A 69 6.37 8.63 6.32
N GLY A 70 7.22 7.67 5.96
CA GLY A 70 8.20 7.06 6.89
C GLY A 70 7.63 5.94 7.76
N TRP A 71 6.37 5.57 7.55
CA TRP A 71 5.71 4.42 8.15
C TRP A 71 5.64 3.26 7.14
N LEU A 72 5.66 2.04 7.66
CA LEU A 72 5.43 0.82 6.90
C LEU A 72 3.99 0.35 7.13
N ILE A 73 3.39 -0.29 6.13
CA ILE A 73 2.07 -0.91 6.23
C ILE A 73 2.23 -2.41 6.01
N ALA A 74 1.64 -3.20 6.90
CA ALA A 74 1.68 -4.65 6.85
C ALA A 74 0.34 -5.30 7.17
N SER A 75 0.14 -6.52 6.69
CA SER A 75 -0.88 -7.43 7.21
C SER A 75 -0.31 -8.24 8.39
N ASP A 76 -1.10 -8.46 9.44
CA ASP A 76 -0.75 -9.36 10.53
C ASP A 76 -1.19 -10.81 10.26
N GLU A 77 -1.08 -11.65 11.30
CA GLU A 77 -1.40 -13.08 11.27
C GLU A 77 -2.90 -13.35 11.07
N LEU A 78 -3.76 -12.36 11.33
CA LEU A 78 -5.19 -12.41 11.02
C LEU A 78 -5.49 -11.69 9.71
N SER A 79 -4.49 -11.28 8.94
CA SER A 79 -4.65 -10.48 7.73
C SER A 79 -5.27 -9.10 7.94
N ASN A 80 -5.28 -8.60 9.18
CA ASN A 80 -5.66 -7.23 9.44
C ASN A 80 -4.48 -6.30 9.13
N LEU A 81 -4.78 -5.15 8.56
CA LEU A 81 -3.76 -4.17 8.24
C LEU A 81 -3.35 -3.37 9.49
N LEU A 82 -2.07 -3.05 9.58
CA LEU A 82 -1.50 -2.17 10.57
C LEU A 82 -0.49 -1.23 9.92
N ILE A 83 -0.46 0.00 10.43
CA ILE A 83 0.56 0.98 10.11
C ILE A 83 1.57 0.96 11.25
N CYS A 84 2.84 0.74 10.94
CA CYS A 84 3.90 0.63 11.94
C CYS A 84 5.07 1.58 11.67
N ASN A 85 5.54 2.22 12.74
CA ASN A 85 6.76 2.99 12.71
C ASN A 85 7.92 2.04 13.04
N PRO A 86 8.89 1.86 12.13
CA PRO A 86 9.98 0.91 12.37
C PRO A 86 10.89 1.33 13.53
N PHE A 87 10.90 2.59 13.95
CA PHE A 87 11.83 3.07 14.98
C PHE A 87 11.19 3.27 16.34
N THR A 88 9.96 3.82 16.38
CA THR A 88 9.23 4.00 17.64
C THR A 88 8.43 2.77 18.04
N LEU A 89 8.31 1.79 17.14
CA LEU A 89 7.46 0.59 17.29
C LEU A 89 5.98 0.92 17.51
N ALA A 90 5.58 2.18 17.28
CA ALA A 90 4.18 2.58 17.31
C ALA A 90 3.41 1.84 16.22
N MET A 91 2.22 1.36 16.58
CA MET A 91 1.33 0.62 15.70
C MET A 91 -0.06 1.23 15.73
N ILE A 92 -0.66 1.40 14.56
CA ILE A 92 -2.01 1.92 14.38
C ILE A 92 -2.79 0.87 13.57
N PRO A 93 -3.80 0.23 14.15
CA PRO A 93 -4.63 -0.72 13.41
C PRO A 93 -5.48 0.02 12.37
N LEU A 94 -5.65 -0.61 11.22
CA LEU A 94 -6.67 -0.25 10.22
C LEU A 94 -7.90 -1.15 10.41
N PRO A 95 -9.05 -0.82 9.79
CA PRO A 95 -10.25 -1.65 9.87
C PRO A 95 -9.98 -3.10 9.46
N PRO A 96 -10.67 -4.07 10.08
CA PRO A 96 -10.38 -5.48 9.90
C PRO A 96 -10.65 -5.95 8.47
N ILE A 97 -10.00 -7.03 8.04
CA ILE A 97 -10.20 -7.62 6.71
C ILE A 97 -11.65 -8.03 6.47
N THR A 98 -12.37 -8.44 7.52
CA THR A 98 -13.79 -8.85 7.48
C THR A 98 -14.75 -7.71 7.17
N ASP A 99 -14.28 -6.47 7.20
CA ASP A 99 -15.08 -5.31 6.83
C ASP A 99 -15.02 -5.03 5.31
N LEU A 100 -14.14 -5.73 4.58
CA LEU A 100 -14.12 -5.73 3.12
C LEU A 100 -15.21 -6.68 2.59
N GLU A 101 -16.14 -6.15 1.79
CA GLU A 101 -17.33 -6.88 1.29
C GLU A 101 -17.04 -8.24 0.63
N CYS A 102 -15.85 -8.42 0.04
CA CYS A 102 -15.48 -9.67 -0.63
C CYS A 102 -14.89 -10.74 0.30
N VAL A 103 -14.89 -10.51 1.62
CA VAL A 103 -14.33 -11.41 2.64
C VAL A 103 -15.37 -11.71 3.70
N GLU A 104 -15.56 -13.00 3.99
CA GLU A 104 -16.38 -13.46 5.11
C GLU A 104 -15.51 -14.21 6.11
N GLY A 105 -15.62 -13.85 7.40
CA GLY A 105 -14.91 -14.52 8.49
C GLY A 105 -15.55 -15.85 8.85
N VAL A 106 -14.73 -16.89 8.96
CA VAL A 106 -15.13 -18.18 9.53
C VAL A 106 -14.62 -18.27 10.96
N TYR A 107 -15.52 -18.58 11.89
CA TYR A 107 -15.25 -18.59 13.32
C TYR A 107 -15.35 -20.00 13.88
N ASP A 108 -14.46 -20.33 14.82
CA ASP A 108 -14.55 -21.56 15.61
C ASP A 108 -15.57 -21.43 16.76
N ASN A 109 -15.67 -22.49 17.57
CA ASN A 109 -16.56 -22.53 18.73
C ASN A 109 -16.22 -21.48 19.81
N ASP A 110 -14.96 -21.02 19.85
CA ASP A 110 -14.47 -20.01 20.79
C ASP A 110 -14.65 -18.58 20.22
N ARG A 111 -15.31 -18.44 19.06
CA ARG A 111 -15.48 -17.19 18.31
C ARG A 111 -14.16 -16.58 17.84
N SER A 112 -13.11 -17.38 17.73
CA SER A 112 -11.84 -16.98 17.15
C SER A 112 -11.89 -17.18 15.64
N ILE A 113 -11.18 -16.33 14.89
CA ILE A 113 -11.11 -16.46 13.43
C ILE A 113 -10.33 -17.72 13.08
N ALA A 114 -11.04 -18.70 12.49
CA ALA A 114 -10.48 -19.95 11.99
C ALA A 114 -10.04 -19.84 10.52
N GLY A 115 -10.60 -18.91 9.76
CA GLY A 115 -10.27 -18.70 8.36
C GLY A 115 -11.18 -17.69 7.68
N TYR A 116 -11.06 -17.62 6.36
CA TYR A 116 -11.83 -16.69 5.52
C TYR A 116 -12.38 -17.38 4.28
N TYR A 117 -13.61 -17.01 3.91
CA TYR A 117 -14.08 -17.12 2.54
C TYR A 117 -13.71 -15.85 1.78
N TYR A 118 -13.28 -16.02 0.52
CA TYR A 118 -12.90 -14.90 -0.34
C TYR A 118 -13.42 -15.12 -1.77
N GLY A 119 -14.14 -14.12 -2.30
CA GLY A 119 -14.83 -14.22 -3.59
C GLY A 119 -15.93 -15.29 -3.61
N ASN A 120 -16.33 -15.77 -4.80
CA ASN A 120 -17.33 -16.85 -4.97
C ASN A 120 -16.77 -18.26 -4.68
N SER A 121 -15.77 -18.39 -3.81
CA SER A 121 -15.17 -19.68 -3.48
C SER A 121 -15.93 -20.36 -2.34
N ASP A 122 -17.17 -20.77 -2.60
CA ASP A 122 -18.11 -21.40 -1.65
C ASP A 122 -17.59 -22.73 -1.02
N LYS A 123 -16.33 -23.12 -1.25
CA LYS A 123 -15.80 -24.44 -0.88
C LYS A 123 -14.40 -24.46 -0.28
N LEU A 124 -13.69 -23.34 -0.14
CA LEU A 124 -12.34 -23.37 0.46
C LEU A 124 -12.13 -22.27 1.49
N ILE A 125 -12.04 -22.69 2.75
CA ILE A 125 -11.62 -21.83 3.86
C ILE A 125 -10.12 -21.60 3.74
N SER A 126 -9.72 -20.34 3.58
CA SER A 126 -8.31 -19.96 3.58
C SER A 126 -7.83 -19.68 5.02
N PRO A 127 -6.68 -20.25 5.45
CA PRO A 127 -6.10 -19.90 6.74
C PRO A 127 -5.84 -18.39 6.86
N PRO A 128 -6.05 -17.78 8.05
CA PRO A 128 -5.92 -16.34 8.21
C PRO A 128 -4.53 -15.80 7.87
N ASP A 129 -3.47 -16.53 8.16
CA ASP A 129 -2.10 -16.09 7.89
C ASP A 129 -1.67 -16.29 6.43
N TYR A 130 -2.43 -17.09 5.66
CA TYR A 130 -2.16 -17.37 4.25
C TYR A 130 -2.68 -16.24 3.36
N ILE A 131 -3.93 -15.79 3.58
CA ILE A 131 -4.56 -14.79 2.72
C ILE A 131 -3.79 -13.46 2.73
N GLY A 132 -3.39 -12.98 3.91
CA GLY A 132 -2.69 -11.69 4.08
C GLY A 132 -1.35 -11.59 3.36
N ARG A 133 -0.73 -12.73 3.01
CA ARG A 133 0.55 -12.75 2.28
C ARG A 133 0.43 -12.26 0.83
N TRP A 134 -0.75 -12.32 0.24
CA TRP A 134 -0.97 -11.98 -1.18
C TRP A 134 -2.21 -11.10 -1.42
N PHE A 135 -3.11 -11.01 -0.43
CA PHE A 135 -4.39 -10.34 -0.57
C PHE A 135 -4.26 -8.82 -0.76
N TYR A 136 -3.30 -8.16 -0.11
CA TYR A 136 -3.07 -6.73 -0.28
C TYR A 136 -1.94 -6.49 -1.29
N GLN A 137 -2.24 -5.85 -2.42
CA GLN A 137 -1.23 -5.51 -3.42
C GLN A 137 -0.51 -4.20 -3.09
N LYS A 138 -1.24 -3.19 -2.59
CA LYS A 138 -0.67 -1.91 -2.21
C LYS A 138 -1.54 -1.15 -1.22
N VAL A 139 -0.94 -0.47 -0.25
CA VAL A 139 -1.60 0.51 0.61
C VAL A 139 -0.85 1.83 0.59
N VAL A 140 -1.58 2.94 0.43
CA VAL A 140 -1.04 4.31 0.40
C VAL A 140 -1.80 5.18 1.39
N LEU A 141 -1.08 6.03 2.13
CA LEU A 141 -1.66 7.01 3.05
C LEU A 141 -1.68 8.42 2.42
N SER A 142 -2.67 9.24 2.79
CA SER A 142 -2.76 10.64 2.37
C SER A 142 -1.84 11.59 3.16
N SER A 143 -1.46 11.22 4.39
CA SER A 143 -0.72 12.09 5.31
C SER A 143 0.06 11.26 6.35
N ASP A 144 0.85 11.94 7.19
CA ASP A 144 1.57 11.31 8.30
C ASP A 144 0.57 10.79 9.36
N PRO A 145 0.54 9.47 9.63
CA PRO A 145 -0.38 8.87 10.58
C PRO A 145 0.04 9.10 12.05
N SER A 146 1.17 9.76 12.31
CA SER A 146 1.63 10.05 13.66
C SER A 146 0.58 10.84 14.47
N PRO A 147 0.18 10.40 15.68
CA PRO A 147 -0.77 11.13 16.53
C PRO A 147 -0.25 12.47 17.06
N SER A 148 1.04 12.77 16.91
CA SER A 148 1.68 13.99 17.41
C SER A 148 1.49 15.18 16.45
N HIS A 149 1.48 16.40 17.00
CA HIS A 149 1.50 17.67 16.25
C HIS A 149 0.34 17.89 15.25
N GLY A 150 -0.89 17.47 15.58
CA GLY A 150 -2.05 17.63 14.69
C GLY A 150 -2.08 16.65 13.51
N GLY A 151 -1.18 15.67 13.50
CA GLY A 151 -1.24 14.50 12.62
C GLY A 151 -2.23 13.43 13.10
N GLY A 152 -2.27 12.31 12.40
CA GLY A 152 -3.16 11.20 12.73
C GLY A 152 -4.58 11.35 12.17
N ASP A 153 -4.84 12.41 11.40
CA ASP A 153 -5.92 12.46 10.42
C ASP A 153 -5.34 12.13 9.04
N TYR A 154 -5.64 10.92 8.57
CA TYR A 154 -5.13 10.35 7.34
C TYR A 154 -6.22 9.52 6.68
N ILE A 155 -6.05 9.24 5.40
CA ILE A 155 -6.88 8.30 4.64
C ILE A 155 -5.95 7.22 4.12
N ALA A 156 -6.31 5.96 4.37
CA ALA A 156 -5.64 4.81 3.79
C ALA A 156 -6.43 4.35 2.57
N MET A 157 -5.77 4.20 1.42
CA MET A 157 -6.33 3.56 0.23
C MET A 157 -5.59 2.24 -0.01
N ALA A 158 -6.35 1.16 -0.14
CA ALA A 158 -5.83 -0.18 -0.36
C ALA A 158 -6.26 -0.72 -1.73
N ILE A 159 -5.32 -1.33 -2.46
CA ILE A 159 -5.58 -2.24 -3.58
C ILE A 159 -5.44 -3.66 -3.05
N TYR A 160 -6.48 -4.47 -3.21
CA TYR A 160 -6.54 -5.81 -2.65
C TYR A 160 -7.34 -6.81 -3.51
N GLY A 161 -7.20 -8.10 -3.18
CA GLY A 161 -7.91 -9.21 -3.80
C GLY A 161 -7.75 -9.23 -5.32
N ASN A 162 -8.86 -9.15 -6.04
CA ASN A 162 -8.92 -9.08 -7.50
C ASN A 162 -8.62 -7.66 -8.02
N ASN A 163 -7.66 -7.00 -7.39
CA ASN A 163 -7.30 -5.59 -7.56
C ASN A 163 -8.51 -4.64 -7.48
N GLN A 164 -9.31 -4.81 -6.43
CA GLN A 164 -10.34 -3.86 -6.00
C GLN A 164 -9.69 -2.74 -5.19
N VAL A 165 -10.40 -1.61 -5.03
CA VAL A 165 -9.96 -0.49 -4.19
C VAL A 165 -10.96 -0.23 -3.09
N SER A 166 -10.48 0.01 -1.89
CA SER A 166 -11.24 0.56 -0.77
C SER A 166 -10.40 1.61 -0.05
N PHE A 167 -11.08 2.48 0.69
CA PHE A 167 -10.42 3.45 1.54
C PHE A 167 -11.03 3.49 2.93
N ALA A 168 -10.23 3.89 3.92
CA ALA A 168 -10.65 4.09 5.29
C ALA A 168 -10.03 5.38 5.81
N ARG A 169 -10.82 6.22 6.49
CA ARG A 169 -10.25 7.38 7.18
C ARG A 169 -9.74 6.98 8.56
N ALA A 170 -8.81 7.75 9.07
CA ALA A 170 -8.36 7.61 10.43
C ALA A 170 -9.55 7.67 11.38
N ARG A 171 -9.59 6.76 12.35
CA ARG A 171 -10.64 6.65 13.38
C ARG A 171 -12.02 6.19 12.85
N GLU A 172 -12.21 6.11 11.53
CA GLU A 172 -13.29 5.30 10.98
C GLU A 172 -12.88 3.83 11.13
N ASN A 173 -13.75 3.02 11.73
CA ASN A 173 -13.51 1.59 11.94
C ASN A 173 -14.04 0.75 10.77
N SER A 174 -14.11 1.34 9.57
CA SER A 174 -14.67 0.68 8.38
C SER A 174 -13.96 1.08 7.09
N TRP A 175 -13.78 0.12 6.19
CA TRP A 175 -13.49 0.25 4.79
C TRP A 175 -14.73 0.68 4.01
N ARG A 176 -14.54 1.65 3.10
CA ARG A 176 -15.53 2.07 2.12
C ARG A 176 -15.07 1.62 0.76
N HIS A 177 -15.91 0.82 0.09
CA HIS A 177 -15.60 0.29 -1.23
C HIS A 177 -15.52 1.41 -2.28
N GLY A 178 -14.49 1.35 -3.12
CA GLY A 178 -14.30 2.25 -4.26
C GLY A 178 -14.66 1.56 -5.57
N THR A 179 -15.85 1.86 -6.11
CA THR A 179 -16.30 1.26 -7.38
C THR A 179 -15.50 1.80 -8.58
N ALA A 180 -15.01 0.92 -9.45
CA ALA A 180 -14.39 1.31 -10.73
C ALA A 180 -15.43 1.87 -11.71
N LEU A 181 -15.10 2.92 -12.46
CA LEU A 181 -15.99 3.48 -13.49
C LEU A 181 -15.94 2.68 -14.81
N SER A 182 -15.36 1.47 -14.80
CA SER A 182 -15.18 0.68 -16.01
C SER A 182 -16.53 0.24 -16.58
N GLU A 183 -16.94 0.87 -17.68
CA GLU A 183 -18.15 0.56 -18.47
C GLU A 183 -18.21 -0.90 -18.98
N MET A 184 -17.16 -1.70 -18.81
CA MET A 184 -17.08 -3.06 -19.35
C MET A 184 -16.84 -4.18 -18.32
N GLY A 185 -16.86 -3.88 -17.01
CA GLY A 185 -16.84 -4.89 -15.93
C GLY A 185 -15.67 -5.89 -15.96
N LYS A 186 -14.58 -5.58 -16.70
CA LYS A 186 -13.44 -6.48 -16.95
C LYS A 186 -12.08 -5.87 -16.66
N ASP A 187 -12.05 -4.64 -16.15
CA ASP A 187 -10.81 -3.95 -15.81
C ASP A 187 -10.56 -4.00 -14.31
N SER A 188 -9.28 -3.94 -13.92
CA SER A 188 -8.86 -4.03 -12.53
C SER A 188 -7.83 -2.94 -12.23
N TYR A 189 -7.77 -2.47 -10.98
CA TYR A 189 -6.74 -1.50 -10.61
C TYR A 189 -5.34 -2.10 -10.75
N ALA A 190 -4.38 -1.28 -11.15
CA ALA A 190 -2.99 -1.68 -11.30
C ALA A 190 -2.12 -0.97 -10.26
N ASP A 191 -2.39 0.31 -9.99
CA ASP A 191 -1.68 1.06 -8.97
C ASP A 191 -2.48 2.26 -8.44
N CYS A 192 -2.10 2.75 -7.25
CA CYS A 192 -2.60 3.97 -6.66
C CYS A 192 -1.47 4.82 -6.06
N VAL A 193 -1.67 6.14 -6.00
CA VAL A 193 -0.75 7.08 -5.33
C VAL A 193 -1.51 8.28 -4.77
N TYR A 194 -1.03 8.85 -3.68
CA TYR A 194 -1.49 10.15 -3.21
C TYR A 194 -0.60 11.26 -3.76
N HIS A 195 -1.19 12.24 -4.43
CA HIS A 195 -0.49 13.33 -5.10
C HIS A 195 -1.32 14.61 -5.03
N ASN A 196 -0.69 15.74 -4.68
CA ASN A 196 -1.32 17.06 -4.66
C ASN A 196 -2.71 17.13 -4.01
N GLY A 197 -2.89 16.46 -2.87
CA GLY A 197 -4.13 16.51 -2.09
C GLY A 197 -5.21 15.52 -2.53
N ARG A 198 -4.93 14.63 -3.50
CA ARG A 198 -5.90 13.65 -4.02
C ARG A 198 -5.26 12.29 -4.20
N PHE A 199 -6.07 11.24 -4.21
CA PHE A 199 -5.61 9.94 -4.69
C PHE A 199 -5.77 9.86 -6.20
N TYR A 200 -4.84 9.16 -6.84
CA TYR A 200 -4.90 8.80 -8.24
C TYR A 200 -4.82 7.28 -8.34
N THR A 201 -5.68 6.70 -9.16
CA THR A 201 -5.67 5.27 -9.50
C THR A 201 -5.44 5.12 -10.99
N VAL A 202 -4.77 4.02 -11.36
CA VAL A 202 -4.66 3.59 -12.76
C VAL A 202 -5.09 2.15 -12.89
N THR A 203 -5.89 1.85 -13.90
CA THR A 203 -6.31 0.48 -14.21
C THR A 203 -5.34 -0.23 -15.14
N MET A 204 -5.45 -1.55 -15.29
CA MET A 204 -4.64 -2.31 -16.25
C MET A 204 -4.90 -1.88 -17.70
N CYS A 205 -6.11 -1.42 -18.05
CA CYS A 205 -6.38 -0.82 -19.37
C CYS A 205 -5.84 0.62 -19.51
N GLY A 206 -5.33 1.23 -18.45
CA GLY A 206 -4.73 2.56 -18.45
C GLY A 206 -5.73 3.69 -18.22
N VAL A 207 -6.92 3.39 -17.70
CA VAL A 207 -7.85 4.42 -17.25
C VAL A 207 -7.27 5.06 -15.99
N VAL A 208 -7.22 6.40 -15.96
CA VAL A 208 -6.71 7.14 -14.80
C VAL A 208 -7.85 7.94 -14.18
N GLU A 209 -7.99 7.79 -12.87
CA GLU A 209 -9.05 8.42 -12.09
C GLU A 209 -8.42 9.19 -10.93
N THR A 210 -9.03 10.31 -10.55
CA THR A 210 -8.71 11.06 -9.33
C THR A 210 -9.85 10.91 -8.32
N TRP A 211 -9.48 10.86 -7.04
CA TRP A 211 -10.39 10.73 -5.91
C TRP A 211 -10.11 11.86 -4.93
N ASP A 212 -11.08 12.77 -4.81
CA ASP A 212 -11.10 13.82 -3.80
C ASP A 212 -11.90 13.31 -2.58
N LEU A 213 -11.16 12.71 -1.64
CA LEU A 213 -11.71 12.07 -0.44
C LEU A 213 -11.77 13.01 0.78
N ASN A 214 -11.35 14.27 0.63
CA ASN A 214 -11.30 15.25 1.72
C ASN A 214 -12.66 15.94 1.95
N LYS A 215 -13.63 15.76 1.05
CA LYS A 215 -14.97 16.35 1.15
C LYS A 215 -15.93 15.41 1.89
N GLU A 216 -16.31 15.81 3.08
CA GLU A 216 -17.43 15.25 3.86
C GLU A 216 -18.77 15.89 3.41
N PRO A 217 -19.92 15.19 3.49
CA PRO A 217 -20.15 13.76 3.58
C PRO A 217 -20.70 13.29 2.24
N ALA A 218 -19.84 12.94 1.29
CA ALA A 218 -20.36 12.34 0.06
C ALA A 218 -20.50 10.84 0.30
N HIS A 219 -21.74 10.33 0.22
CA HIS A 219 -22.04 8.89 0.23
C HIS A 219 -21.18 8.13 -0.79
N GLU A 220 -20.75 8.81 -1.85
CA GLU A 220 -19.80 8.34 -2.84
C GLU A 220 -18.58 9.26 -2.91
N PRO A 221 -17.35 8.72 -3.01
CA PRO A 221 -16.16 9.52 -3.17
C PRO A 221 -16.26 10.39 -4.44
N ASN A 222 -15.88 11.68 -4.35
CA ASN A 222 -15.84 12.53 -5.53
C ASN A 222 -14.73 12.03 -6.46
N LYS A 223 -15.16 11.32 -7.50
CA LYS A 223 -14.31 10.58 -8.41
C LYS A 223 -14.44 11.17 -9.81
N GLN A 224 -13.31 11.44 -10.45
CA GLN A 224 -13.29 11.98 -11.82
C GLN A 224 -12.31 11.18 -12.68
N VAL A 225 -12.75 10.82 -13.88
CA VAL A 225 -11.89 10.18 -14.88
C VAL A 225 -11.10 11.25 -15.61
N ILE A 226 -9.78 11.19 -15.52
CA ILE A 226 -8.88 12.11 -16.23
C ILE A 226 -8.49 11.53 -17.59
N ILE A 227 -8.41 10.19 -17.69
CA ILE A 227 -8.12 9.47 -18.94
C ILE A 227 -9.12 8.33 -19.09
N ALA A 228 -10.18 8.54 -19.89
CA ALA A 228 -11.30 7.61 -19.99
C ALA A 228 -11.07 6.42 -20.94
N GLY A 229 -10.36 6.63 -22.04
CA GLY A 229 -10.15 5.57 -23.05
C GLY A 229 -9.05 4.57 -22.69
N GLY A 230 -8.21 4.90 -21.70
CA GLY A 230 -6.94 4.20 -21.46
C GLY A 230 -6.12 4.03 -22.74
N ASP A 231 -5.31 2.97 -22.81
CA ASP A 231 -4.66 2.55 -24.04
C ASP A 231 -5.20 1.22 -24.60
N GLY A 232 -6.07 0.54 -23.84
CA GLY A 232 -6.66 -0.75 -24.19
C GLY A 232 -5.64 -1.91 -24.31
N ARG A 233 -4.38 -1.69 -23.94
CA ARG A 233 -3.27 -2.64 -24.17
C ARG A 233 -3.07 -3.62 -23.01
N TYR A 234 -4.11 -3.92 -22.23
CA TYR A 234 -4.01 -4.73 -21.01
C TYR A 234 -3.34 -6.11 -21.25
N ARG A 235 -3.50 -6.73 -22.43
CA ARG A 235 -2.84 -8.01 -22.78
C ARG A 235 -1.33 -7.92 -23.02
N ARG A 236 -0.80 -6.72 -23.29
CA ARG A 236 0.62 -6.48 -23.58
C ARG A 236 1.36 -5.83 -22.42
N ILE A 237 0.65 -5.14 -21.54
CA ILE A 237 1.19 -4.47 -20.37
C ILE A 237 1.25 -5.46 -19.20
N LEU A 238 2.43 -5.63 -18.61
CA LEU A 238 2.65 -6.52 -17.48
C LEU A 238 2.40 -5.80 -16.15
N THR A 239 2.86 -4.55 -16.04
CA THR A 239 2.68 -3.72 -14.86
C THR A 239 2.42 -2.27 -15.24
N ARG A 240 1.69 -1.55 -14.39
CA ARG A 240 1.60 -0.09 -14.39
C ARG A 240 1.85 0.41 -12.98
N PHE A 241 2.49 1.57 -12.90
CA PHE A 241 2.76 2.27 -11.67
C PHE A 241 2.49 3.76 -11.85
N LEU A 242 2.01 4.39 -10.79
CA LEU A 242 1.91 5.84 -10.65
C LEU A 242 3.01 6.32 -9.70
N VAL A 243 3.75 7.34 -10.12
CA VAL A 243 4.86 7.88 -9.34
C VAL A 243 4.72 9.40 -9.25
N SER A 244 4.58 9.91 -8.02
CA SER A 244 4.73 11.34 -7.74
C SER A 244 6.21 11.70 -7.71
N THR A 245 6.60 12.74 -8.43
CA THR A 245 7.98 13.25 -8.40
C THR A 245 8.14 14.35 -7.35
N PRO A 246 9.37 14.60 -6.85
CA PRO A 246 9.64 15.72 -5.95
C PRO A 246 9.36 17.10 -6.56
N TRP A 247 9.27 17.20 -7.88
CA TRP A 247 8.99 18.45 -8.60
C TRP A 247 7.52 18.60 -8.99
N GLY A 248 6.61 17.85 -8.35
CA GLY A 248 5.17 18.00 -8.51
C GLY A 248 4.59 17.38 -9.79
N CYS A 249 5.33 16.50 -10.47
CA CYS A 249 4.78 15.77 -11.62
C CYS A 249 4.19 14.42 -11.17
N LEU A 250 3.14 13.99 -11.84
CA LEU A 250 2.64 12.62 -11.76
C LEU A 250 3.05 11.85 -13.01
N LEU A 251 3.75 10.72 -12.84
CA LEU A 251 4.22 9.87 -13.92
C LEU A 251 3.47 8.54 -13.96
N GLN A 252 3.22 8.04 -15.16
CA GLN A 252 2.98 6.62 -15.39
C GLN A 252 4.29 5.92 -15.71
N ILE A 253 4.53 4.76 -15.12
CA ILE A 253 5.55 3.82 -15.57
C ILE A 253 4.85 2.51 -15.93
N ARG A 254 5.07 2.00 -17.14
CA ARG A 254 4.49 0.72 -17.57
C ARG A 254 5.53 -0.19 -18.19
N THR A 255 5.43 -1.48 -17.90
CA THR A 255 6.28 -2.51 -18.51
C THR A 255 5.49 -3.29 -19.55
N GLN A 256 6.07 -3.50 -20.73
CA GLN A 256 5.41 -4.15 -21.85
C GLN A 256 6.16 -5.42 -22.27
N ARG A 257 5.42 -6.52 -22.44
CA ARG A 257 5.93 -7.74 -23.10
C ARG A 257 6.07 -7.47 -24.59
N ARG A 258 7.26 -7.70 -25.14
CA ARG A 258 7.48 -7.84 -26.58
C ARG A 258 7.60 -9.33 -26.91
N ASN A 259 7.08 -9.73 -28.06
CA ASN A 259 7.10 -11.13 -28.47
C ASN A 259 8.54 -11.65 -28.62
N ASP A 260 9.49 -10.81 -29.05
CA ASP A 260 10.84 -11.26 -29.43
C ASP A 260 12.01 -10.44 -28.82
N HIS A 261 11.78 -9.60 -27.80
CA HIS A 261 12.79 -8.65 -27.29
C HIS A 261 12.68 -8.46 -25.77
N PRO A 262 13.73 -7.94 -25.08
CA PRO A 262 13.65 -7.60 -23.66
C PRO A 262 12.48 -6.67 -23.35
N ARG A 263 11.96 -6.76 -22.12
CA ARG A 263 10.82 -5.97 -21.62
C ARG A 263 11.07 -4.49 -21.89
N LYS A 264 10.09 -3.80 -22.48
CA LYS A 264 10.18 -2.35 -22.71
C LYS A 264 9.59 -1.62 -21.50
N VAL A 265 10.37 -0.73 -20.89
CA VAL A 265 9.87 0.24 -19.90
C VAL A 265 9.44 1.50 -20.65
N MET A 266 8.24 2.00 -20.37
CA MET A 266 7.72 3.25 -20.91
C MET A 266 7.34 4.17 -19.75
N VAL A 267 7.68 5.45 -19.88
CA VAL A 267 7.40 6.49 -18.89
C VAL A 267 6.64 7.60 -19.58
N ASP A 268 5.47 7.93 -19.05
CA ASP A 268 4.59 9.00 -19.55
C ASP A 268 4.34 10.01 -18.43
N VAL A 269 4.34 11.31 -18.74
CA VAL A 269 4.01 12.37 -17.75
C VAL A 269 2.51 12.64 -17.83
N PHE A 270 1.78 12.45 -16.74
CA PHE A 270 0.33 12.66 -16.67
C PHE A 270 -0.05 14.07 -16.24
N GLU A 271 0.64 14.61 -15.24
CA GLU A 271 0.36 15.94 -14.73
C GLU A 271 1.66 16.70 -14.55
N ARG A 272 1.67 17.97 -14.94
CA ARG A 272 2.71 18.94 -14.63
C ARG A 272 2.03 20.11 -13.92
N THR A 273 2.35 20.31 -12.65
CA THR A 273 2.12 21.62 -12.04
C THR A 273 3.18 22.58 -12.60
N TRP A 274 2.77 23.54 -13.43
CA TRP A 274 3.59 24.71 -13.69
C TRP A 274 3.55 25.57 -12.43
N ALA A 275 4.69 25.71 -11.77
CA ALA A 275 4.90 26.74 -10.75
C ALA A 275 5.52 27.96 -11.43
#